data_AF-A0A954K970-F1
#
_entry.id   AF-A0A954K970-F1
#
_cell.length_a   1.000
_cell.length_b   1.000
_cell.length_c   1.000
_cell.angle_alpha   90.00
_cell.angle_beta   90.00
_cell.angle_gamma   90.00
#
_symmetry.space_group_name_H-M   'P 1'
#
loop_
_entity.id
_entity.type
_entity.pdbx_description
1 polymer ?
#
loop_
_entity_poly.entity_id
_entity_poly.type
_entity_poly.pdbx_seq_one_letter_code
_entity_poly.pdbx_strand_id
1 'polypeptide(L)'
;MKHSIIVLLALLLISMGSSCTSRGNETLRTISINILPESHCAVILHGPDTNGRYYYSIANTAEGAVERYDTWPFGTGTIDPEEAPIIRQEGPGTYRVTLGKGPHAEFVVVDTLQKRIVKDSNPENAPNRPFKTEKQ
;
A
#
# COMPACT_ATOMS: atom_id res chain seq x y z
N MET A 1 -9.66 -15.19 45.29
CA MET A 1 -8.37 -15.74 44.80
C MET A 1 -7.67 -14.59 44.07
N LYS A 2 -6.75 -13.83 44.70
CA LYS A 2 -5.29 -14.09 44.76
C LYS A 2 -4.75 -14.34 43.34
N HIS A 3 -3.95 -13.50 42.67
CA HIS A 3 -2.90 -12.51 43.03
C HIS A 3 -2.89 -11.36 41.98
N SER A 4 -2.69 -10.06 42.25
CA SER A 4 -1.57 -9.29 42.86
C SER A 4 -0.22 -9.34 42.11
N ILE A 5 0.26 -8.15 41.68
CA ILE A 5 1.63 -7.63 41.38
C ILE A 5 1.47 -6.67 40.17
N ILE A 6 1.28 -5.35 40.30
CA ILE A 6 2.21 -4.25 40.70
C ILE A 6 3.63 -4.45 40.16
N VAL A 7 4.00 -3.74 39.07
CA VAL A 7 5.25 -2.96 39.04
C VAL A 7 5.03 -1.69 38.19
N LEU A 8 5.27 -0.57 38.86
CA LEU A 8 5.34 0.80 38.37
C LEU A 8 6.73 1.04 37.74
N LEU A 9 6.77 1.78 36.64
CA LEU A 9 7.85 2.69 36.22
C LEU A 9 9.29 2.15 36.03
N ALA A 10 9.79 2.22 34.80
CA ALA A 10 11.16 2.63 34.53
C ALA A 10 11.22 3.42 33.22
N LEU A 11 11.23 4.75 33.34
CA LEU A 11 11.83 5.61 32.33
C LEU A 11 13.33 5.24 32.25
N LEU A 12 13.81 4.89 31.06
CA LEU A 12 15.20 5.17 30.73
C LEU A 12 15.24 5.86 29.36
N LEU A 13 15.40 7.18 29.44
CA LEU A 13 15.84 8.00 28.32
C LEU A 13 17.29 7.61 28.00
N ILE A 14 17.53 7.08 26.81
CA ILE A 14 18.81 7.27 26.14
C ILE A 14 18.54 8.17 24.94
N SER A 15 18.71 9.47 25.21
CA SER A 15 19.00 10.46 24.19
C SER A 15 20.37 10.13 23.61
N MET A 16 20.48 10.04 22.28
CA MET A 16 21.44 10.83 21.48
C MET A 16 21.31 10.48 19.99
N GLY A 17 20.84 11.47 19.23
CA GLY A 17 21.38 11.80 17.91
C GLY A 17 21.19 10.79 16.78
N SER A 18 20.04 10.87 16.11
CA SER A 18 20.01 11.03 14.65
C SER A 18 18.61 11.46 14.28
N SER A 19 18.49 12.61 13.62
CA SER A 19 17.25 13.02 12.99
C SER A 19 16.85 11.99 11.94
N CYS A 20 16.13 10.94 12.34
CA CYS A 20 15.20 10.29 11.46
C CYS A 20 13.90 11.06 11.62
N THR A 21 13.59 11.89 10.63
CA THR A 21 12.21 12.31 10.41
C THR A 21 11.42 11.02 10.18
N SER A 22 10.82 10.46 11.23
CA SER A 22 9.76 9.49 11.05
C SER A 22 8.66 10.24 10.32
N ARG A 23 8.60 9.99 9.01
CA ARG A 23 7.46 10.33 8.18
C ARG A 23 6.24 9.83 8.95
N GLY A 24 5.35 10.76 9.30
CA GLY A 24 4.33 10.56 10.31
C GLY A 24 3.61 9.23 10.16
N ASN A 25 3.40 8.55 11.28
CA ASN A 25 2.46 7.43 11.41
C ASN A 25 1.03 7.99 11.26
N GLU A 26 0.68 8.49 10.08
CA GLU A 26 -0.71 8.60 9.69
C GLU A 26 -1.15 7.19 9.32
N THR A 27 -1.92 6.53 10.19
CA THR A 27 -2.53 5.24 9.87
C THR A 27 -3.49 5.44 8.70
N LEU A 28 -3.04 5.18 7.48
CA LEU A 28 -3.87 5.32 6.29
C LEU A 28 -5.02 4.31 6.36
N ARG A 29 -6.25 4.80 6.19
CA ARG A 29 -7.45 3.96 6.15
C ARG A 29 -7.45 3.14 4.87
N THR A 30 -7.62 1.82 4.97
CA THR A 30 -7.89 0.98 3.80
C THR A 30 -9.28 1.29 3.24
N ILE A 31 -9.34 1.60 1.95
CA ILE A 31 -10.57 1.88 1.20
C ILE A 31 -11.06 0.60 0.53
N SER A 32 -10.19 -0.07 -0.22
CA SER A 32 -10.54 -1.26 -0.99
C SER A 32 -9.36 -2.24 -1.12
N ILE A 33 -9.69 -3.52 -1.28
CA ILE A 33 -8.73 -4.60 -1.56
C ILE A 33 -9.18 -5.25 -2.86
N ASN A 34 -8.32 -5.22 -3.87
CA ASN A 34 -8.66 -5.65 -5.22
C ASN A 34 -7.77 -6.83 -5.60
N ILE A 35 -8.33 -8.03 -5.52
CA ILE A 35 -7.62 -9.27 -5.86
C ILE A 35 -7.35 -9.29 -7.36
N LEU A 36 -6.08 -9.52 -7.71
CA LEU A 36 -5.63 -9.67 -9.08
C LEU A 36 -5.86 -11.13 -9.51
N PRO A 37 -6.74 -11.40 -10.49
CA PRO A 37 -7.11 -12.76 -10.85
C PRO A 37 -5.90 -13.64 -11.13
N GLU A 38 -5.90 -14.89 -10.64
CA GLU A 38 -4.86 -15.90 -10.91
C GLU A 38 -3.44 -15.57 -10.38
N SER A 39 -3.23 -14.48 -9.65
CA SER A 39 -1.88 -14.01 -9.28
C SER A 39 -1.49 -14.20 -7.80
N HIS A 40 -2.43 -14.62 -6.96
CA HIS A 40 -2.31 -14.58 -5.48
C HIS A 40 -1.84 -13.21 -4.96
N CYS A 41 -2.10 -12.12 -5.67
CA CYS A 41 -1.74 -10.76 -5.26
C CYS A 41 -2.99 -9.88 -5.22
N ALA A 42 -2.90 -8.78 -4.47
CA ALA A 42 -3.93 -7.75 -4.44
C ALA A 42 -3.34 -6.35 -4.46
N VAL A 43 -4.05 -5.40 -5.07
CA VAL A 43 -3.82 -3.97 -4.91
C VAL A 43 -4.74 -3.45 -3.81
N ILE A 44 -4.17 -2.85 -2.77
CA ILE A 44 -4.89 -2.25 -1.64
C ILE A 44 -4.85 -0.74 -1.81
N LEU A 45 -6.01 -0.09 -1.84
CA LEU A 45 -6.13 1.37 -1.86
C LEU A 45 -6.29 1.91 -0.44
N HIS A 46 -5.60 3.01 -0.12
CA HIS A 46 -5.67 3.70 1.17
C HIS A 46 -5.89 5.21 1.02
N GLY A 47 -6.40 5.83 2.08
CA GLY A 47 -6.57 7.28 2.20
C GLY A 47 -8.04 7.75 2.24
N PRO A 48 -8.32 8.99 1.80
CA PRO A 48 -7.31 10.04 1.62
C PRO A 48 -6.60 10.38 2.94
N ASP A 49 -5.36 10.90 2.88
CA ASP A 49 -4.71 11.53 4.04
C ASP A 49 -5.32 12.91 4.35
N THR A 50 -4.78 13.59 5.36
CA THR A 50 -5.22 14.94 5.76
C THR A 50 -5.09 16.00 4.64
N ASN A 51 -4.31 15.72 3.59
CA ASN A 51 -4.10 16.59 2.43
C ASN A 51 -4.87 16.11 1.19
N GLY A 52 -5.76 15.12 1.31
CA GLY A 52 -6.52 14.60 0.18
C GLY A 52 -5.74 13.63 -0.71
N ARG A 53 -4.59 13.10 -0.28
CA ARG A 53 -3.80 12.15 -1.08
C ARG A 53 -4.21 10.70 -0.84
N TYR A 54 -4.28 9.95 -1.91
CA TYR A 54 -4.50 8.51 -1.91
C TYR A 54 -3.18 7.77 -2.06
N TYR A 55 -3.17 6.54 -1.56
CA TYR A 55 -2.01 5.66 -1.58
C TYR A 55 -2.43 4.25 -1.98
N TYR A 56 -1.51 3.45 -2.46
CA TYR A 56 -1.74 2.02 -2.66
C TYR A 56 -0.60 1.19 -2.11
N SER A 57 -0.88 -0.06 -1.79
CA SER A 57 0.14 -1.08 -1.54
C SER A 57 -0.20 -2.37 -2.28
N ILE A 58 0.80 -3.23 -2.47
CA ILE A 58 0.60 -4.58 -2.99
C ILE A 58 0.64 -5.56 -1.83
N ALA A 59 -0.24 -6.55 -1.85
CA ALA A 59 -0.20 -7.65 -0.91
C ALA A 59 -0.09 -8.99 -1.63
N ASN A 60 0.73 -9.89 -1.09
CA ASN A 60 0.63 -11.31 -1.38
C ASN A 60 -0.53 -11.89 -0.56
N THR A 61 -1.43 -12.61 -1.24
CA THR A 61 -2.65 -13.21 -0.68
C THR A 61 -2.64 -14.74 -0.83
N ALA A 62 -1.46 -15.35 -1.01
CA ALA A 62 -1.33 -16.80 -0.94
C ALA A 62 -1.78 -17.31 0.45
N GLU A 63 -2.33 -18.53 0.48
CA GLU A 63 -2.91 -19.10 1.70
C GLU A 63 -1.89 -19.08 2.87
N GLY A 64 -2.33 -18.55 4.02
CA GLY A 64 -1.57 -18.61 5.28
C GLY A 64 -0.68 -17.42 5.62
N ALA A 65 -0.43 -16.47 4.70
CA ALA A 65 0.32 -15.24 5.02
C ALA A 65 -0.06 -14.07 4.11
N VAL A 66 -0.66 -13.01 4.70
CA VAL A 66 -0.80 -11.72 4.00
C VAL A 66 0.48 -10.92 4.23
N GLU A 67 1.35 -10.91 3.21
CA GLU A 67 2.54 -10.07 3.20
C GLU A 67 2.23 -8.77 2.46
N ARG A 68 2.23 -7.64 3.18
CA ARG A 68 2.09 -6.31 2.58
C ARG A 68 3.47 -5.77 2.20
N TYR A 69 3.56 -5.28 0.98
CA TYR A 69 4.72 -4.54 0.48
C TYR A 69 4.58 -3.04 0.78
N ASP A 70 5.63 -2.27 0.48
CA ASP A 70 5.70 -0.81 0.57
C ASP A 70 4.37 -0.12 0.17
N THR A 71 4.06 0.99 0.83
CA THR A 71 2.94 1.86 0.46
C THR A 71 3.43 3.04 -0.38
N TRP A 72 2.75 3.35 -1.49
CA TRP A 72 3.14 4.39 -2.44
C TRP A 72 2.05 5.44 -2.65
N PRO A 73 2.41 6.71 -2.89
CA PRO A 73 1.44 7.73 -3.25
C PRO A 73 0.83 7.39 -4.61
N PHE A 74 -0.50 7.31 -4.66
CA PHE A 74 -1.22 7.12 -5.92
C PHE A 74 -1.58 8.47 -6.56
N GLY A 75 -1.73 9.53 -5.76
CA GLY A 75 -1.96 10.90 -6.22
C GLY A 75 -3.03 11.64 -5.41
N THR A 76 -3.39 12.85 -5.84
CA THR A 76 -4.47 13.67 -5.28
C THR A 76 -5.79 13.51 -6.06
N GLY A 77 -5.92 12.47 -6.90
CA GLY A 77 -7.08 12.28 -7.75
C GLY A 77 -8.38 12.09 -6.97
N THR A 78 -9.50 12.50 -7.54
CA THR A 78 -10.84 12.20 -7.01
C THR A 78 -11.15 10.73 -7.28
N ILE A 79 -10.76 9.85 -6.36
CA ILE A 79 -11.17 8.45 -6.37
C ILE A 79 -12.51 8.35 -5.66
N ASP A 80 -13.52 7.88 -6.37
CA ASP A 80 -14.79 7.50 -5.76
C ASP A 80 -14.63 6.13 -5.09
N PRO A 81 -14.69 6.05 -3.75
CA PRO A 81 -14.55 4.77 -3.04
C PRO A 81 -15.73 3.82 -3.28
N GLU A 82 -16.87 4.29 -3.80
CA GLU A 82 -18.01 3.45 -4.15
C GLU A 82 -17.86 2.79 -5.53
N GLU A 83 -16.91 3.26 -6.34
CA GLU A 83 -16.63 2.67 -7.65
C GLU A 83 -15.62 1.52 -7.56
N ALA A 84 -15.97 0.38 -8.15
CA ALA A 84 -15.05 -0.74 -8.30
C ALA A 84 -13.95 -0.40 -9.34
N PRO A 85 -12.69 -0.78 -9.10
CA PRO A 85 -11.63 -0.62 -10.09
C PRO A 85 -11.87 -1.48 -11.32
N ILE A 86 -11.35 -1.00 -12.44
CA ILE A 86 -11.25 -1.79 -13.67
C ILE A 86 -9.91 -2.53 -13.64
N ILE A 87 -9.97 -3.86 -13.57
CA ILE A 87 -8.79 -4.73 -13.63
C ILE A 87 -8.72 -5.36 -15.02
N ARG A 88 -7.57 -5.18 -15.70
CA ARG A 88 -7.30 -5.77 -17.02
C ARG A 88 -5.98 -6.53 -17.00
N GLN A 89 -6.00 -7.78 -17.46
CA GLN A 89 -4.77 -8.54 -17.71
C GLN A 89 -4.15 -8.06 -19.03
N GLU A 90 -2.91 -7.56 -18.98
CA GLU A 90 -2.14 -7.09 -20.14
C GLU A 90 -1.19 -8.17 -20.68
N GLY A 91 -0.86 -9.16 -19.86
CA GLY A 91 -0.06 -10.33 -20.22
C GLY A 91 -0.01 -11.32 -19.06
N PRO A 92 0.68 -12.47 -19.23
CA PRO A 92 0.85 -13.44 -18.15
C PRO A 92 1.42 -12.77 -16.89
N GLY A 93 0.66 -12.78 -15.80
CA GLY A 93 1.04 -12.14 -14.55
C GLY A 93 1.10 -10.61 -14.55
N THR A 94 0.73 -9.94 -15.65
CA THR A 94 0.78 -8.48 -15.76
C THR A 94 -0.63 -7.90 -15.79
N TYR A 95 -0.93 -7.02 -14.84
CA TYR A 95 -2.27 -6.46 -14.64
C TYR A 95 -2.21 -4.93 -14.57
N ARG A 96 -3.15 -4.30 -15.28
CA ARG A 96 -3.48 -2.89 -15.12
C ARG A 96 -4.68 -2.77 -14.20
N VAL A 97 -4.53 -2.04 -13.11
CA VAL A 97 -5.63 -1.64 -12.22
C VAL A 97 -5.88 -0.16 -12.43
N THR A 98 -7.07 0.20 -12.89
CA THR A 98 -7.50 1.58 -13.11
C THR A 98 -8.54 1.95 -12.04
N LEU A 99 -8.31 3.05 -11.33
CA LEU A 99 -9.17 3.55 -10.26
C LEU A 99 -9.89 4.82 -10.73
N GLY A 100 -11.21 4.85 -10.56
CA GLY A 100 -12.08 5.90 -11.10
C GLY A 100 -12.41 5.72 -12.58
N LYS A 101 -13.00 6.77 -13.18
CA LYS A 101 -13.53 6.77 -14.56
C LYS A 101 -12.85 7.80 -15.45
N GLY A 102 -12.90 7.51 -16.75
CA GLY A 102 -12.48 8.43 -17.81
C GLY A 102 -11.04 8.25 -18.28
N PRO A 103 -10.63 9.01 -19.31
CA PRO A 103 -9.33 8.84 -19.98
C PRO A 103 -8.12 9.24 -19.13
N HIS A 104 -8.35 9.95 -18.02
CA HIS A 104 -7.33 10.40 -17.07
C HIS A 104 -7.42 9.68 -15.72
N ALA A 105 -8.15 8.56 -15.66
CA ALA A 105 -8.22 7.76 -14.45
C ALA A 105 -6.82 7.27 -14.04
N GLU A 106 -6.54 7.36 -12.75
CA GLU A 106 -5.29 6.92 -12.16
C GLU A 106 -5.15 5.40 -12.30
N PHE A 107 -3.93 4.90 -12.55
CA PHE A 107 -3.70 3.48 -12.76
C PHE A 107 -2.32 3.04 -12.29
N VAL A 108 -2.24 1.75 -11.93
CA VAL A 108 -0.97 1.05 -11.74
C VAL A 108 -0.94 -0.18 -12.63
N VAL A 109 0.22 -0.45 -13.23
CA VAL A 109 0.53 -1.70 -13.93
C VAL A 109 1.52 -2.48 -13.10
N VAL A 110 1.15 -3.69 -12.71
CA VAL A 110 1.94 -4.59 -11.87
C VAL A 110 2.25 -5.89 -12.60
N ASP A 111 3.46 -6.39 -12.42
CA ASP A 111 3.91 -7.71 -12.86
C ASP A 111 4.10 -8.57 -11.61
N THR A 112 3.16 -9.47 -11.37
CA THR A 112 3.09 -10.31 -10.18
C THR A 112 4.06 -11.49 -10.24
N LEU A 113 4.46 -11.91 -11.45
CA LEU A 113 5.45 -12.98 -11.63
C LEU A 113 6.86 -12.46 -11.36
N GLN A 114 7.18 -11.27 -11.84
CA GLN A 114 8.46 -10.61 -11.60
C GLN A 114 8.48 -9.76 -10.32
N LYS A 115 7.35 -9.71 -9.60
CA LYS A 115 7.18 -8.95 -8.36
C LYS A 115 7.64 -7.49 -8.48
N ARG A 116 7.07 -6.75 -9.43
CA ARG A 116 7.40 -5.33 -9.66
C ARG A 116 6.21 -4.50 -10.13
N ILE A 117 6.27 -3.20 -9.86
CA ILE A 117 5.43 -2.18 -10.48
C ILE A 117 6.08 -1.83 -11.82
N VAL A 118 5.41 -2.12 -12.92
CA VAL A 118 5.89 -1.85 -14.28
C VAL A 118 5.76 -0.36 -14.59
N LYS A 119 4.59 0.21 -14.32
CA LYS A 119 4.23 1.59 -14.63
C LYS A 119 3.20 2.11 -13.63
N ASP A 120 3.26 3.40 -13.36
CA ASP A 120 2.33 4.13 -12.51
C ASP A 120 1.85 5.39 -13.25
N SER A 121 0.61 5.83 -13.02
CA SER A 121 0.09 7.09 -13.53
C SER A 121 0.68 8.29 -12.78
N ASN A 122 1.03 8.13 -11.51
CA ASN A 122 1.74 9.13 -10.74
C ASN A 122 3.21 9.20 -11.23
N PRO A 123 3.63 10.30 -11.87
CA PRO A 123 4.97 10.43 -12.44
C PRO A 123 6.09 10.47 -11.40
N GLU A 124 5.76 10.69 -10.11
CA GLU A 124 6.72 10.65 -9.01
C GLU A 124 7.17 9.21 -8.68
N ASN A 125 6.40 8.20 -9.10
CA ASN A 125 6.72 6.80 -8.89
C ASN A 125 7.61 6.29 -10.03
N ALA A 126 8.86 5.92 -9.70
CA ALA A 126 9.79 5.37 -10.67
C ALA A 126 9.28 4.05 -11.30
N PRO A 127 9.43 3.86 -12.62
CA PRO A 127 9.00 2.63 -13.29
C PRO A 127 9.88 1.43 -12.90
N ASN A 128 9.36 0.21 -13.15
CA ASN A 128 10.05 -1.06 -12.90
C ASN A 128 10.53 -1.27 -11.45
N ARG A 129 9.78 -0.77 -10.47
CA ARG A 129 10.14 -0.85 -9.06
C ARG A 129 9.81 -2.24 -8.49
N PRO A 130 10.77 -2.96 -7.88
CA PRO A 130 10.47 -4.24 -7.25
C PRO A 130 9.55 -4.08 -6.04
N PHE A 131 8.73 -5.08 -5.76
CA PHE A 131 8.03 -5.21 -4.49
C PHE A 131 9.06 -5.30 -3.38
N LYS A 132 8.97 -4.41 -2.39
CA LYS A 132 9.82 -4.43 -1.20
C LYS A 132 8.93 -4.68 0.00
N THR A 133 9.35 -5.61 0.86
CA THR A 133 8.71 -5.81 2.15
C THR A 133 8.95 -4.59 3.02
N GLU A 134 7.92 -4.13 3.71
CA GLU A 134 8.11 -3.18 4.80
C GLU A 134 9.07 -3.86 5.80
N LYS A 135 10.26 -3.31 6.00
CA LYS A 135 11.12 -3.75 7.11
C LYS A 135 10.36 -3.39 8.39
N GLN A 136 9.90 -4.41 9.11
CA GLN A 136 9.41 -4.26 10.48
C GLN A 136 10.49 -3.62 11.37
#